data_AF-A0A343JCW0-F1
#
_entry.id   AF-A0A343JCW0-F1
#
_cell.length_a   1.000
_cell.length_b   1.000
_cell.length_c   1.000
_cell.angle_alpha   90.00
_cell.angle_beta   90.00
_cell.angle_gamma   90.00
#
_symmetry.space_group_name_H-M   'P 1'
#
loop_
_entity.id
_entity.type
_entity.pdbx_description
1 polymer ?
#
loop_
_entity_poly.entity_id
_entity_poly.type
_entity_poly.pdbx_seq_one_letter_code
_entity_poly.pdbx_strand_id
1 'polypeptide(L)' 'MERAIHQLEKLGELLNKGYRVQYYFVSLSPIVRKVIIDDYYKEYKELLRTCVEEGLSIKGITLQYNGSEIIAREGLKIEF' A
#
# COMPACT_ATOMS: atom_id res chain seq x y z
N MET A 1 14.11 1.04 -4.57
CA MET A 1 13.12 1.72 -3.72
C MET A 1 12.67 3.06 -4.33
N GLU A 2 13.58 3.79 -4.96
CA GLU A 2 13.34 5.05 -5.68
C GLU A 2 12.06 5.09 -6.52
N ARG A 3 11.76 4.03 -7.30
CA ARG A 3 10.49 3.93 -8.04
C ARG A 3 9.23 4.04 -7.18
N ALA A 4 9.21 3.41 -6.00
CA ALA A 4 8.04 3.42 -5.12
C ALA A 4 7.87 4.78 -4.44
N ILE A 5 8.98 5.42 -4.08
CA ILE A 5 9.01 6.79 -3.55
C ILE A 5 8.46 7.76 -4.58
N HIS A 6 8.98 7.73 -5.81
CA HIS A 6 8.50 8.58 -6.90
C HIS A 6 7.02 8.37 -7.25
N GLN A 7 6.52 7.14 -7.08
CA GLN A 7 5.09 6.88 -7.22
C GLN A 7 4.29 7.55 -6.10
N LEU A 8 4.72 7.47 -4.84
CA LEU A 8 4.04 8.13 -3.73
C LEU A 8 4.05 9.66 -3.86
N GLU A 9 5.14 10.28 -4.31
CA GLU A 9 5.20 11.72 -4.58
C GLU A 9 4.09 12.16 -5.55
N LYS A 10 3.94 11.42 -6.66
CA LYS A 10 2.87 11.65 -7.64
C LYS A 10 1.47 11.47 -7.06
N LEU A 11 1.29 10.51 -6.14
CA LEU A 11 0.02 10.34 -5.45
C LEU A 11 -0.25 11.52 -4.50
N GLY A 12 0.76 12.06 -3.82
CA GLY A 12 0.68 13.28 -3.04
C GLY A 12 0.23 14.49 -3.87
N GLU A 13 0.77 14.65 -5.09
CA GLU A 13 0.31 15.70 -6.01
C GLU A 13 -1.18 15.56 -6.38
N LEU A 14 -1.68 14.34 -6.53
CA LEU A 14 -3.08 14.07 -6.81
C LEU A 14 -3.97 14.38 -5.59
N LEU A 15 -3.54 14.00 -4.39
CA LEU A 15 -4.24 14.33 -3.15
C LEU A 15 -4.36 15.85 -2.97
N ASN A 16 -3.28 16.59 -3.20
CA ASN A 16 -3.26 18.06 -3.14
C ASN A 16 -4.18 18.72 -4.17
N LYS A 17 -4.43 18.06 -5.31
CA LYS A 17 -5.42 18.51 -6.31
C LYS A 17 -6.87 18.14 -5.94
N GLY A 18 -7.09 17.52 -4.78
CA GLY A 18 -8.41 17.11 -4.28
C GLY A 18 -8.91 15.77 -4.80
N TYR A 19 -8.05 14.97 -5.46
CA TYR A 19 -8.45 13.64 -5.91
C TYR A 19 -8.49 12.66 -4.73
N ARG A 20 -9.45 11.72 -4.79
CA ARG A 20 -9.49 10.58 -3.87
C ARG A 20 -8.53 9.51 -4.37
N VAL A 21 -7.51 9.20 -3.58
CA VAL A 21 -6.49 8.22 -3.94
C VAL A 21 -6.55 7.01 -3.00
N GLN A 22 -6.41 5.81 -3.55
CA GLN A 22 -6.32 4.56 -2.80
C GLN A 22 -5.01 3.83 -3.14
N TYR A 23 -4.29 3.39 -2.11
CA TYR A 23 -3.07 2.60 -2.23
C TYR A 23 -3.30 1.17 -1.75
N TYR A 24 -3.07 0.20 -2.63
CA TYR A 24 -3.30 -1.21 -2.35
C TYR A 24 -1.99 -1.95 -2.10
N PHE A 25 -1.84 -2.52 -0.91
CA PHE A 25 -0.82 -3.52 -0.62
C PHE A 25 -1.36 -4.90 -0.98
N VAL A 26 -0.68 -5.58 -1.89
CA VAL A 26 -1.10 -6.87 -2.42
C VAL A 26 -0.09 -7.94 -2.01
N SER A 27 -0.48 -8.83 -1.10
CA SER A 27 0.30 -10.02 -0.78
C SER A 27 -0.01 -11.13 -1.79
N LEU A 28 1.00 -11.64 -2.47
CA LEU A 28 0.87 -12.81 -3.36
C LEU A 28 0.84 -14.15 -2.59
N SER A 29 0.72 -14.10 -1.27
CA SER A 29 0.61 -15.27 -0.41
C SER A 29 -0.69 -15.22 0.41
N PRO A 30 -1.53 -16.28 0.36
CA PRO A 30 -2.81 -16.32 1.06
C PRO A 30 -2.66 -16.51 2.57
N ILE A 31 -1.45 -16.85 3.05
CA ILE A 31 -1.14 -17.12 4.46
C ILE A 31 -0.78 -15.83 5.20
N VAL A 32 -0.24 -14.83 4.49
CA VAL A 32 0.17 -13.57 5.09
C VAL A 32 -1.05 -12.79 5.58
N ARG A 33 -1.02 -12.35 6.83
CA ARG A 33 -2.11 -11.58 7.47
C ARG A 33 -1.70 -10.16 7.87
N LYS A 34 -0.40 -9.87 7.90
CA LYS A 34 0.15 -8.56 8.26
C LYS A 34 1.40 -8.27 7.43
N VAL A 35 1.53 -7.03 6.96
CA VAL A 35 2.78 -6.46 6.43
C VAL A 35 3.22 -5.35 7.38
N ILE A 36 4.50 -5.37 7.75
CA ILE A 36 5.13 -4.34 8.57
C ILE A 36 6.18 -3.66 7.70
N ILE A 37 6.09 -2.35 7.57
CA ILE A 37 7.13 -1.54 6.93
C ILE A 37 8.10 -1.12 8.04
N ASP A 38 9.25 -1.79 8.05
CA ASP A 38 10.31 -1.53 9.02
C ASP A 38 11.06 -0.22 8.72
N ASP A 39 11.96 0.16 9.64
CA ASP A 39 12.71 1.40 9.53
C ASP A 39 13.89 1.32 8.55
N TYR A 40 14.14 0.15 7.96
CA TYR A 40 15.15 0.01 6.90
C TYR A 40 14.78 0.90 5.69
N TYR A 41 13.49 1.14 5.48
CA TYR A 41 12.96 2.02 4.42
C TYR A 41 12.32 3.29 4.98
N LYS A 42 13.04 3.97 5.89
CA LYS A 42 12.56 5.16 6.59
C LYS A 42 11.94 6.23 5.68
N GLU A 43 12.61 6.59 4.57
CA GLU A 43 12.12 7.63 3.64
C GLU A 43 10.76 7.25 3.02
N TYR A 44 10.62 6.01 2.55
CA TYR A 44 9.35 5.51 2.02
C TYR A 44 8.26 5.50 3.08
N LYS A 45 8.60 5.09 4.31
CA LYS A 45 7.70 5.03 5.46
C LYS A 45 7.19 6.41 5.87
N GLU A 46 8.08 7.40 5.93
CA GLU A 46 7.73 8.79 6.24
C GLU A 46 6.86 9.40 5.16
N LEU A 47 7.22 9.24 3.88
CA LEU A 47 6.42 9.74 2.77
C LEU A 47 5.03 9.10 2.72
N LEU A 48 4.93 7.79 2.94
CA LEU A 48 3.65 7.08 3.02
C LEU A 48 2.78 7.64 4.15
N ARG A 49 3.37 7.92 5.31
CA ARG A 49 2.67 8.52 6.46
C ARG A 49 2.13 9.90 6.11
N THR A 50 2.94 10.77 5.51
CA THR A 50 2.51 12.09 5.04
C THR A 50 1.33 11.99 4.08
N CYS A 51 1.39 11.12 3.06
CA CYS A 51 0.27 10.96 2.13
C CYS A 51 -1.00 10.46 2.82
N VAL A 52 -0.89 9.59 3.84
CA VAL A 52 -2.05 9.13 4.63
C VAL A 52 -2.68 10.27 5.43
N GLU A 53 -1.86 11.13 6.04
CA GLU A 53 -2.33 12.34 6.72
C GLU A 53 -3.02 13.31 5.75
N GLU A 54 -2.58 13.36 4.50
CA GLU A 54 -3.20 14.13 3.40
C GLU A 54 -4.46 13.48 2.82
N GLY A 55 -4.86 12.29 3.29
CA GLY A 55 -6.11 11.64 2.91
C GLY A 55 -5.96 10.42 1.98
N LEU A 56 -4.74 9.91 1.77
CA LEU A 56 -4.53 8.63 1.10
C LEU A 56 -5.18 7.49 1.90
N SER A 57 -6.05 6.72 1.23
CA SER A 57 -6.64 5.52 1.84
C SER A 57 -5.81 4.28 1.52
N ILE A 58 -5.36 3.56 2.54
CA ILE A 58 -4.62 2.31 2.39
C ILE A 58 -5.56 1.11 2.49
N LYS A 59 -5.39 0.15 1.60
CA LYS A 59 -6.05 -1.16 1.67
C LYS A 59 -5.05 -2.29 1.53
N GLY A 60 -5.25 -3.37 2.28
CA GLY A 60 -4.48 -4.58 2.16
C GLY A 60 -5.32 -5.73 1.61
N ILE A 61 -4.81 -6.41 0.59
CA ILE A 61 -5.41 -7.62 0.02
C ILE A 61 -4.39 -8.76 -0.07
N THR A 62 -4.87 -9.99 0.05
CA THR A 62 -4.10 -11.21 -0.22
C THR A 62 -4.64 -11.90 -1.46
N LEU A 63 -3.78 -12.43 -2.31
CA LEU A 63 -4.15 -13.23 -3.46
C LEU A 63 -3.97 -14.71 -3.17
N GLN A 64 -4.92 -15.51 -3.65
CA GLN A 64 -4.89 -16.97 -3.59
C GLN A 64 -5.12 -17.53 -4.99
N TYR A 65 -4.17 -18.31 -5.51
CA TYR A 65 -4.37 -19.09 -6.73
C TYR A 65 -4.89 -20.48 -6.38
N ASN A 66 -5.98 -20.92 -6.99
CA ASN A 66 -6.61 -22.23 -6.74
C ASN A 66 -6.42 -23.24 -7.88
N GLY A 67 -5.56 -22.94 -8.86
CA GLY A 67 -5.32 -23.80 -10.03
C GLY A 67 -6.01 -23.34 -11.32
N SER A 68 -6.98 -22.43 -11.23
CA SER A 68 -7.68 -21.85 -12.39
C SER A 68 -7.93 -20.34 -12.26
N GLU A 69 -8.03 -19.83 -11.03
CA GLU A 69 -8.43 -18.45 -10.74
C GLU A 69 -7.54 -17.83 -9.66
N ILE A 70 -7.46 -16.50 -9.67
CA ILE A 70 -6.86 -15.71 -8.60
C ILE A 70 -7.97 -15.05 -7.80
N ILE A 71 -8.06 -15.42 -6.52
CA ILE A 71 -9.04 -14.86 -5.59
C ILE A 71 -8.34 -13.77 -4.76
N ALA A 72 -8.84 -12.54 -4.83
CA ALA A 72 -8.43 -11.46 -3.95
C ALA A 72 -9.30 -11.45 -2.67
N ARG A 73 -8.66 -11.46 -1.50
CA ARG A 73 -9.34 -11.36 -0.20
C ARG A 73 -8.85 -10.13 0.55
N GLU A 74 -9.78 -9.35 1.11
CA GLU A 74 -9.45 -8.26 2.01
C GLU A 74 -9.02 -8.78 3.40
N GLY A 75 -8.39 -7.91 4.19
CA GLY A 75 -8.03 -8.20 5.58
C GLY A 75 -6.53 -8.33 5.86
N LEU A 76 -5.68 -8.01 4.87
CA LEU A 76 -4.25 -7.84 5.12
C LEU A 76 -4.05 -6.54 5.92
N LYS A 77 -3.50 -6.65 7.13
CA LYS A 77 -3.18 -5.50 7.97
C LYS A 77 -1.85 -4.89 7.53
N ILE A 78 -1.80 -3.56 7.41
CA ILE A 78 -0.59 -2.81 7.07
C ILE A 78 -0.19 -1.95 8.27
N GLU A 79 1.06 -2.04 8.70
CA GLU A 79 1.61 -1.28 9.83
C GLU A 79 2.90 -0.58 9.42
N PHE A 80 2.99 0.71 9.71
CA PHE A 80 4.06 1.64 9.34
C PHE A 80 4.00 2.91 10.22
#